data_AF-A0A2V6A6J1-F1
#
_entry.id   AF-A0A2V6A6J1-F1
#
_cell.length_a   1.000
_cell.length_b   1.000
_cell.length_c   1.000
_cell.angle_alpha   90.00
_cell.angle_beta   90.00
_cell.angle_gamma   90.00
#
_symmetry.space_group_name_H-M   'P 1'
#
loop_
_entity.id
_entity.type
_entity.pdbx_description
1 polymer ?
#
loop_
_entity_poly.entity_id
_entity_poly.type
_entity_poly.pdbx_seq_one_letter_code
_entity_poly.pdbx_strand_id
1 'polypeptide(L)'
;MDYGAFPYEEPYARPRRRINYFAWTAAILFLSGFALTAWLGSFYIFDQPERPDSYRILQRLHKIDPSKRFELTAAPAGEFLKAKDLYDRYVGMGAAELAKTNAELARNYIRNYQQVRGLVPYVVGRYTIIAARELGPDDVFTSGMVALTHAIDSGELLMEHLYPARPEVLPLMKQTLNPGLEVKLERTHDLSAVIHAERLADGRIMVTAVPLLYGSYTVTRGLGTFRLEPPLSLNLAAGWPLFKAQERATVEQREADHRAKIAVAQGSVPIPGLSPSATPSRAQNELVRVEQARPVETSALTPAPTHAEKLAKATPARKGGKLAKKQKLESPTPVSTPPQPVVAQRSAAPTSTPFIVASAQSVAPTVAPAPTVANAQPTPIASPTPVPVLPAQPVPAETPGAALASNAGGGSWKTFPPGKMPLGRLIGTGDLRDVLEHGLAGERVYLKGQFVVNFSDANRAVLRPRTKLTDKVLHFGGGSSTRIIVEYPSGYTPPQQGAGVSRDEMRPYEITEVRKQEDGQLNVFVREIMQP
;
A
#
# COMPACT_ATOMS: atom_id res chain seq x y z
N MET A 1 89.84 31.48 -52.62
CA MET A 1 89.17 30.37 -53.31
C MET A 1 88.87 29.32 -52.26
N ASP A 2 87.74 29.47 -51.60
CA ASP A 2 87.29 28.54 -50.57
C ASP A 2 86.86 27.22 -51.19
N TYR A 3 87.43 26.12 -50.71
CA TYR A 3 86.81 24.81 -50.87
C TYR A 3 85.81 24.63 -49.73
N GLY A 4 84.53 24.88 -50.04
CA GLY A 4 83.45 24.77 -49.08
C GLY A 4 83.35 23.37 -48.48
N ALA A 5 83.61 23.27 -47.17
CA ALA A 5 83.23 22.10 -46.40
C ALA A 5 81.71 22.08 -46.29
N PHE A 6 81.05 21.16 -47.01
CA PHE A 6 79.60 20.95 -46.87
C PHE A 6 79.31 20.38 -45.48
N PRO A 7 78.54 21.06 -44.62
CA PRO A 7 77.99 20.43 -43.45
C PRO A 7 76.88 19.49 -43.91
N TYR A 8 77.08 18.19 -43.73
CA TYR A 8 75.94 17.26 -43.66
C TYR A 8 75.22 17.56 -42.34
N GLU A 9 74.26 18.49 -42.36
CA GLU A 9 73.22 18.50 -41.35
C GLU A 9 72.48 17.16 -41.42
N GLU A 10 72.47 16.40 -40.32
CA GLU A 10 71.50 15.34 -40.12
C GLU A 10 70.22 15.95 -39.54
N PRO A 11 69.18 16.24 -40.35
CA PRO A 11 67.88 16.56 -39.78
C PRO A 11 67.34 15.29 -39.11
N TYR A 12 66.56 15.48 -38.04
CA TYR A 12 65.87 14.42 -37.29
C TYR A 12 66.70 13.58 -36.29
N ALA A 13 67.58 14.24 -35.53
CA ALA A 13 67.82 13.82 -34.15
C ALA A 13 66.52 13.95 -33.31
N ARG A 14 65.56 13.01 -33.48
CA ARG A 14 64.32 12.98 -32.69
C ARG A 14 64.70 12.92 -31.21
N PRO A 15 64.15 13.82 -30.34
CA PRO A 15 64.47 13.78 -28.93
C PRO A 15 64.09 12.40 -28.37
N ARG A 16 65.10 11.71 -27.82
CA ARG A 16 64.99 10.32 -27.38
C ARG A 16 64.15 10.26 -26.11
N ARG A 17 62.83 10.34 -26.27
CA ARG A 17 61.82 10.42 -25.21
C ARG A 17 61.93 9.17 -24.34
N ARG A 18 62.68 9.27 -23.23
CA ARG A 18 62.87 8.17 -22.28
C ARG A 18 61.52 7.87 -21.62
N ILE A 19 60.83 6.87 -22.16
CA ILE A 19 59.63 6.31 -21.55
C ILE A 19 60.06 5.73 -20.21
N ASN A 20 59.61 6.33 -19.11
CA ASN A 20 59.87 5.83 -17.78
C ASN A 20 58.99 4.59 -17.55
N TYR A 21 59.50 3.42 -17.93
CA TYR A 21 58.80 2.15 -17.82
C TYR A 21 58.33 1.86 -16.38
N PHE A 22 59.10 2.26 -15.37
CA PHE A 22 58.70 2.11 -13.95
C PHE A 22 57.44 2.93 -13.63
N ALA A 23 57.41 4.20 -14.04
CA ALA A 23 56.23 5.06 -13.86
C ALA A 23 55.01 4.52 -14.63
N TRP A 24 55.22 3.97 -15.83
CA TRP A 24 54.15 3.30 -16.59
C TRP A 24 53.65 2.01 -15.93
N THR A 25 54.53 1.16 -15.39
CA THR A 25 54.12 -0.03 -14.64
C THR A 25 53.35 0.33 -13.38
N ALA A 26 53.78 1.39 -12.66
CA ALA A 26 53.04 1.90 -11.50
C ALA A 26 51.65 2.42 -11.92
N ALA A 27 51.56 3.21 -12.98
CA ALA A 27 50.29 3.72 -13.51
C ALA A 27 49.33 2.58 -13.94
N ILE A 28 49.85 1.54 -14.61
CA ILE A 28 49.07 0.35 -14.99
C ILE A 28 48.60 -0.42 -13.75
N LEU A 29 49.44 -0.60 -12.73
CA LEU A 29 49.04 -1.23 -11.48
C LEU A 29 47.93 -0.43 -10.78
N PHE A 30 48.06 0.89 -10.66
CA PHE A 30 47.02 1.76 -10.09
C PHE A 30 45.71 1.70 -10.89
N LEU A 31 45.78 1.73 -12.23
CA LEU A 31 44.59 1.60 -13.09
C LEU A 31 43.94 0.21 -12.96
N SER A 32 44.73 -0.86 -12.85
CA SER A 32 44.20 -2.22 -12.65
C SER A 32 43.53 -2.38 -11.28
N GLY A 33 44.13 -1.81 -10.23
CA GLY A 33 43.53 -1.74 -8.90
C GLY A 33 42.24 -0.94 -8.90
N PHE A 34 42.22 0.22 -9.57
CA PHE A 34 41.02 1.05 -9.72
C PHE A 34 39.92 0.35 -10.53
N ALA A 35 40.26 -0.37 -11.60
CA ALA A 35 39.30 -1.15 -12.38
C ALA A 35 38.68 -2.28 -11.53
N LEU A 36 39.49 -2.96 -10.72
CA LEU A 36 39.01 -3.99 -9.80
C LEU A 36 38.13 -3.40 -8.69
N THR A 37 38.52 -2.29 -8.04
CA THR A 37 37.68 -1.67 -7.01
C THR A 37 36.39 -1.09 -7.57
N ALA A 38 36.39 -0.53 -8.78
CA ALA A 38 35.18 -0.12 -9.48
C ALA A 38 34.27 -1.32 -9.83
N TRP A 39 34.84 -2.45 -10.25
CA TRP A 39 34.10 -3.67 -10.58
C TRP A 39 33.46 -4.31 -9.32
N LEU A 40 34.21 -4.46 -8.21
CA LEU A 40 33.64 -4.93 -6.94
C LEU A 40 32.64 -3.93 -6.36
N GLY A 41 32.95 -2.63 -6.41
CA GLY A 41 32.07 -1.55 -5.94
C GLY A 41 30.73 -1.51 -6.69
N SER A 42 30.73 -1.82 -7.99
CA SER A 42 29.51 -2.00 -8.78
C SER A 42 28.62 -3.09 -8.16
N PHE A 43 29.12 -4.31 -7.95
CA PHE A 43 28.33 -5.38 -7.33
C PHE A 43 27.81 -5.00 -5.93
N TYR A 44 28.64 -4.34 -5.12
CA TYR A 44 28.23 -3.88 -3.79
C TYR A 44 27.06 -2.89 -3.86
N ILE A 45 27.12 -1.89 -4.75
CA ILE A 45 26.09 -0.86 -4.88
C ILE A 45 24.80 -1.43 -5.49
N PHE A 46 24.89 -2.19 -6.58
CA PHE A 46 23.71 -2.71 -7.28
C PHE A 46 23.06 -3.88 -6.55
N ASP A 47 23.83 -4.75 -5.88
CA ASP A 47 23.23 -5.87 -5.16
C ASP A 47 22.58 -5.47 -3.84
N GLN A 48 23.07 -4.41 -3.16
CA GLN A 48 22.68 -4.09 -1.77
C GLN A 48 21.88 -2.78 -1.63
N PRO A 49 20.71 -2.63 -2.28
CA PRO A 49 19.91 -1.40 -2.24
C PRO A 49 19.36 -1.08 -0.85
N GLU A 50 19.41 -2.01 0.11
CA GLU A 50 19.03 -1.79 1.50
C GLU A 50 20.02 -0.90 2.29
N ARG A 51 21.24 -0.66 1.78
CA ARG A 51 22.19 0.25 2.42
C ARG A 51 21.93 1.71 2.02
N PRO A 52 22.06 2.69 2.94
CA PRO A 52 21.69 4.08 2.67
C PRO A 52 22.50 4.72 1.52
N ASP A 53 23.81 4.45 1.44
CA ASP A 53 24.65 5.00 0.37
C ASP A 53 24.35 4.37 -0.99
N SER A 54 24.15 3.05 -1.00
CA SER A 54 23.78 2.30 -2.22
C SER A 54 22.42 2.75 -2.73
N TYR A 55 21.42 2.86 -1.85
CA TYR A 55 20.10 3.40 -2.18
C TYR A 55 20.17 4.81 -2.80
N ARG A 56 20.91 5.74 -2.16
CA ARG A 56 21.08 7.11 -2.67
C ARG A 56 21.73 7.15 -4.05
N ILE A 57 22.72 6.29 -4.32
CA ILE A 57 23.36 6.20 -5.64
C ILE A 57 22.37 5.64 -6.68
N LEU A 58 21.69 4.53 -6.38
CA LEU A 58 20.74 3.89 -7.28
C LEU A 58 19.50 4.77 -7.57
N GLN A 59 19.04 5.55 -6.58
CA GLN A 59 17.97 6.54 -6.74
C GLN A 59 18.39 7.66 -7.71
N ARG A 60 19.61 8.21 -7.56
CA ARG A 60 20.17 9.22 -8.50
C ARG A 60 20.37 8.68 -9.91
N LEU A 61 20.63 7.38 -10.05
CA LEU A 61 20.77 6.70 -11.34
C LEU A 61 19.42 6.24 -11.93
N HIS A 62 18.30 6.52 -11.27
CA HIS A 62 16.95 6.03 -11.61
C HIS A 62 16.91 4.50 -11.84
N LYS A 63 17.62 3.74 -11.00
CA LYS A 63 17.69 2.26 -11.03
C LYS A 63 16.86 1.56 -9.94
N ILE A 64 16.17 2.32 -9.10
CA ILE A 64 15.16 1.81 -8.17
C ILE A 64 13.79 2.19 -8.74
N ASP A 65 12.96 1.18 -8.98
CA ASP A 65 11.53 1.39 -9.27
C ASP A 65 10.87 2.08 -8.06
N PRO A 66 10.02 3.10 -8.25
CA PRO A 66 9.22 3.63 -7.14
C PRO A 66 8.37 2.51 -6.52
N SER A 67 8.02 2.64 -5.24
CA SER A 67 7.28 1.57 -4.57
C SER A 67 5.91 1.35 -5.24
N LYS A 68 5.56 0.09 -5.48
CA LYS A 68 4.38 -0.29 -6.26
C LYS A 68 3.22 -0.62 -5.33
N ARG A 69 2.03 -0.13 -5.66
CA ARG A 69 0.78 -0.64 -5.10
C ARG A 69 0.46 -1.97 -5.77
N PHE A 70 0.24 -3.00 -4.97
CA PHE A 70 -0.17 -4.31 -5.43
C PHE A 70 -1.70 -4.44 -5.44
N GLU A 71 -2.21 -5.28 -6.34
CA GLU A 71 -3.58 -5.81 -6.27
C GLU A 71 -3.55 -7.15 -5.52
N LEU A 72 -4.66 -7.57 -4.91
CA LEU A 72 -4.68 -8.76 -4.05
C LEU A 72 -4.25 -10.05 -4.78
N THR A 73 -4.61 -10.16 -6.06
CA THR A 73 -4.24 -11.30 -6.94
C THR A 73 -2.85 -11.19 -7.55
N ALA A 74 -2.28 -9.98 -7.60
CA ALA A 74 -0.95 -9.70 -8.16
C ALA A 74 0.12 -9.53 -7.06
N ALA A 75 -0.26 -9.68 -5.80
CA ALA A 75 0.65 -9.56 -4.68
C ALA A 75 1.67 -10.72 -4.62
N PRO A 76 2.87 -10.48 -4.07
CA PRO A 76 3.90 -11.51 -3.93
C PRO A 76 3.41 -12.74 -3.19
N ALA A 77 3.87 -13.92 -3.61
CA ALA A 77 3.61 -15.15 -2.88
C ALA A 77 4.19 -15.07 -1.47
N GLY A 78 3.36 -15.32 -0.47
CA GLY A 78 3.73 -15.13 0.93
C GLY A 78 3.05 -16.06 1.90
N GLU A 79 3.60 -16.05 3.11
CA GLU A 79 3.15 -16.81 4.27
C GLU A 79 2.49 -15.86 5.27
N PHE A 80 1.48 -16.36 5.98
CA PHE A 80 0.66 -15.55 6.88
C PHE A 80 0.96 -15.97 8.30
N LEU A 81 1.58 -15.06 9.05
CA LEU A 81 2.18 -15.32 10.35
C LEU A 81 1.41 -14.56 11.44
N LYS A 82 0.99 -15.27 12.47
CA LYS A 82 0.41 -14.68 13.68
C LYS A 82 1.49 -14.12 14.58
N ALA A 83 1.08 -13.38 15.60
CA ALA A 83 1.99 -12.76 16.55
C ALA A 83 2.99 -13.75 17.18
N LYS A 84 2.53 -14.95 17.54
CA LYS A 84 3.40 -16.01 18.06
C LYS A 84 4.37 -16.56 17.01
N ASP A 85 3.91 -16.81 15.79
CA ASP A 85 4.76 -17.35 14.71
C ASP A 85 5.90 -16.39 14.34
N LEU A 86 5.63 -15.07 14.41
CA LEU A 86 6.62 -14.01 14.23
C LEU A 86 7.63 -13.97 15.38
N TYR A 87 7.16 -14.08 16.62
CA TYR A 87 8.03 -14.14 17.80
C TYR A 87 8.95 -15.37 17.74
N ASP A 88 8.37 -16.57 17.64
CA ASP A 88 9.10 -17.86 17.63
C ASP A 88 10.15 -17.89 16.49
N ARG A 89 9.86 -17.27 15.34
CA ARG A 89 10.78 -17.13 14.21
C ARG A 89 12.00 -16.25 14.50
N TYR A 90 11.78 -15.02 14.97
CA TYR A 90 12.87 -14.04 15.10
C TYR A 90 13.61 -14.15 16.45
N VAL A 91 12.97 -14.68 17.50
CA VAL A 91 13.58 -14.86 18.82
C VAL A 91 14.67 -15.95 18.84
N GLY A 92 14.67 -16.89 17.89
CA GLY A 92 15.75 -17.87 17.73
C GLY A 92 17.02 -17.31 17.06
N MET A 93 16.89 -16.25 16.26
CA MET A 93 17.98 -15.79 15.38
C MET A 93 19.11 -15.06 16.12
N GLY A 94 20.36 -15.41 15.79
CA GLY A 94 21.52 -14.66 16.28
C GLY A 94 21.58 -13.24 15.69
N ALA A 95 22.28 -12.30 16.33
CA ALA A 95 22.29 -10.89 15.90
C ALA A 95 22.74 -10.69 14.42
N ALA A 96 23.75 -11.44 13.97
CA ALA A 96 24.21 -11.40 12.58
C ALA A 96 23.21 -12.04 11.59
N GLU A 97 22.47 -13.06 12.03
CA GLU A 97 21.43 -13.72 11.24
C GLU A 97 20.20 -12.82 11.10
N LEU A 98 19.74 -12.22 12.21
CA LEU A 98 18.65 -11.24 12.20
C LEU A 98 19.00 -10.02 11.34
N ALA A 99 20.24 -9.52 11.41
CA ALA A 99 20.71 -8.42 10.55
C ALA A 99 20.70 -8.79 9.06
N LYS A 100 21.11 -10.03 8.71
CA LYS A 100 21.03 -10.55 7.34
C LYS A 100 19.58 -10.70 6.87
N THR A 101 18.70 -11.22 7.72
CA THR A 101 17.26 -11.36 7.43
C THR A 101 16.61 -9.99 7.24
N ASN A 102 16.90 -9.00 8.09
CA ASN A 102 16.43 -7.62 7.93
C ASN A 102 16.92 -6.98 6.63
N ALA A 103 18.18 -7.21 6.23
CA ALA A 103 18.70 -6.75 4.95
C ALA A 103 17.92 -7.37 3.77
N GLU A 104 17.57 -8.65 3.84
CA GLU A 104 16.75 -9.33 2.83
C GLU A 104 15.30 -8.83 2.80
N LEU A 105 14.66 -8.64 3.97
CA LEU A 105 13.30 -8.09 4.08
C LEU A 105 13.22 -6.66 3.49
N ALA A 106 14.15 -5.78 3.86
CA ALA A 106 14.23 -4.42 3.35
C ALA A 106 14.54 -4.40 1.84
N ARG A 107 15.48 -5.23 1.36
CA ARG A 107 15.80 -5.39 -0.07
C ARG A 107 14.58 -5.83 -0.87
N ASN A 108 13.82 -6.80 -0.36
CA ASN A 108 12.62 -7.32 -1.01
C ASN A 108 11.57 -6.21 -1.18
N TYR A 109 11.34 -5.40 -0.14
CA TYR A 109 10.45 -4.22 -0.24
C TYR A 109 10.95 -3.21 -1.28
N ILE A 110 12.23 -2.81 -1.21
CA ILE A 110 12.82 -1.81 -2.13
C ILE A 110 12.81 -2.28 -3.59
N ARG A 111 13.03 -3.58 -3.84
CA ARG A 111 12.96 -4.17 -5.19
C ARG A 111 11.53 -4.52 -5.63
N ASN A 112 10.49 -4.02 -4.95
CA ASN A 112 9.09 -4.33 -5.23
C ASN A 112 8.82 -5.83 -5.37
N TYR A 113 9.49 -6.64 -4.54
CA TYR A 113 9.35 -8.09 -4.46
C TYR A 113 9.60 -8.85 -5.79
N GLN A 114 10.28 -8.26 -6.77
CA GLN A 114 10.54 -8.87 -8.08
C GLN A 114 11.53 -10.05 -8.02
N GLN A 115 12.29 -10.19 -6.94
CA GLN A 115 13.39 -11.16 -6.79
C GLN A 115 13.39 -11.82 -5.39
N VAL A 116 12.20 -12.04 -4.81
CA VAL A 116 12.08 -12.67 -3.48
C VAL A 116 12.61 -14.10 -3.52
N ARG A 117 13.41 -14.45 -2.52
CA ARG A 117 13.80 -15.83 -2.24
C ARG A 117 12.88 -16.38 -1.16
N GLY A 118 12.08 -17.39 -1.50
CA GLY A 118 11.10 -17.96 -0.58
C GLY A 118 9.77 -17.19 -0.57
N LEU A 119 9.16 -17.08 0.61
CA LEU A 119 7.84 -16.47 0.80
C LEU A 119 7.96 -15.12 1.52
N VAL A 120 7.13 -14.16 1.14
CA VAL A 120 7.02 -12.88 1.86
C VAL A 120 6.26 -13.09 3.19
N PRO A 121 6.80 -12.68 4.35
CA PRO A 121 6.09 -12.77 5.62
C PRO A 121 5.02 -11.67 5.74
N TYR A 122 3.75 -12.06 5.74
CA TYR A 122 2.60 -11.19 5.99
C TYR A 122 2.10 -11.34 7.43
N VAL A 123 1.82 -10.23 8.09
CA VAL A 123 1.28 -10.19 9.45
C VAL A 123 -0.24 -10.41 9.43
N VAL A 124 -0.74 -11.31 10.28
CA VAL A 124 -2.18 -11.53 10.49
C VAL A 124 -2.54 -11.63 11.97
N GLY A 125 -3.73 -11.18 12.34
CA GLY A 125 -4.22 -11.24 13.72
C GLY A 125 -4.98 -10.00 14.14
N ARG A 126 -5.08 -9.77 15.45
CA ARG A 126 -5.69 -8.58 16.05
C ARG A 126 -4.67 -7.86 16.90
N TYR A 127 -4.60 -6.56 16.73
CA TYR A 127 -3.63 -5.69 17.36
C TYR A 127 -4.35 -4.47 17.93
N THR A 128 -3.90 -3.96 19.07
CA THR A 128 -4.43 -2.73 19.67
C THR A 128 -3.40 -1.62 19.55
N ILE A 129 -3.80 -0.44 19.05
CA ILE A 129 -2.91 0.72 18.98
C ILE A 129 -2.56 1.18 20.42
N ILE A 130 -1.27 1.25 20.74
CA ILE A 130 -0.75 1.82 21.99
C ILE A 130 -0.44 3.31 21.78
N ALA A 131 0.18 3.64 20.65
CA ALA A 131 0.44 5.01 20.22
C ALA A 131 0.43 5.11 18.70
N ALA A 132 0.17 6.30 18.18
CA ALA A 132 0.41 6.63 16.78
C ALA A 132 1.14 7.98 16.70
N ARG A 133 2.03 8.12 15.73
CA ARG A 133 2.72 9.38 15.42
C ARG A 133 2.79 9.64 13.94
N GLU A 134 2.98 10.91 13.61
CA GLU A 134 3.30 11.35 12.25
C GLU A 134 4.72 10.96 11.89
N LEU A 135 4.93 10.67 10.61
CA LEU A 135 6.23 10.39 10.03
C LEU A 135 6.85 11.68 9.49
N GLY A 136 8.10 11.97 9.88
CA GLY A 136 8.84 13.16 9.49
C GLY A 136 9.90 12.90 8.41
N PRO A 137 10.60 13.94 7.92
CA PRO A 137 11.69 13.79 6.96
C PRO A 137 12.88 12.97 7.49
N ASP A 138 13.04 12.94 8.82
CA ASP A 138 14.08 12.19 9.54
C ASP A 138 13.71 10.72 9.79
N ASP A 139 12.52 10.27 9.37
CA ASP A 139 12.08 8.87 9.42
C ASP A 139 12.35 8.14 8.10
N VAL A 140 12.41 6.80 8.14
CA VAL A 140 12.65 5.99 6.92
C VAL A 140 11.56 6.20 5.85
N PHE A 141 10.33 6.44 6.30
CA PHE A 141 9.21 6.88 5.46
C PHE A 141 8.99 8.35 5.74
N THR A 142 9.07 9.22 4.74
CA THR A 142 9.09 10.68 4.95
C THR A 142 7.71 11.34 5.06
N SER A 143 6.63 10.55 4.96
CA SER A 143 5.25 11.00 5.11
C SER A 143 4.31 9.84 5.42
N GLY A 144 3.21 10.13 6.12
CA GLY A 144 2.25 9.14 6.62
C GLY A 144 2.15 9.17 8.15
N MET A 145 1.57 8.09 8.70
CA MET A 145 1.56 7.81 10.13
C MET A 145 2.19 6.45 10.41
N VAL A 146 2.72 6.25 11.61
CA VAL A 146 3.11 4.94 12.13
C VAL A 146 2.40 4.69 13.46
N ALA A 147 1.79 3.52 13.61
CA ALA A 147 1.13 3.09 14.84
C ALA A 147 1.96 2.01 15.52
N LEU A 148 2.35 2.23 16.78
CA LEU A 148 2.87 1.19 17.64
C LEU A 148 1.69 0.41 18.22
N THR A 149 1.71 -0.91 18.07
CA THR A 149 0.59 -1.80 18.43
C THR A 149 1.06 -3.01 19.23
N HIS A 150 0.19 -3.49 20.13
CA HIS A 150 0.36 -4.78 20.83
C HIS A 150 -0.50 -5.84 20.15
N ALA A 151 0.00 -7.07 20.02
CA ALA A 151 -0.87 -8.18 19.65
C ALA A 151 -1.81 -8.55 20.81
N ILE A 152 -3.12 -8.64 20.54
CA ILE A 152 -4.12 -9.00 21.58
C ILE A 152 -3.89 -10.43 22.09
N ASP A 153 -3.40 -11.30 21.20
CA ASP A 153 -3.24 -12.74 21.44
C ASP A 153 -1.81 -13.13 21.88
N SER A 154 -0.86 -12.18 21.99
CA SER A 154 0.50 -12.43 22.50
C SER A 154 1.14 -11.16 23.09
N GLY A 155 1.60 -11.26 24.34
CA GLY A 155 2.33 -10.17 25.02
C GLY A 155 3.74 -9.91 24.45
N GLU A 156 4.29 -10.86 23.70
CA GLU A 156 5.72 -10.94 23.35
C GLU A 156 6.08 -10.23 22.03
N LEU A 157 5.07 -9.87 21.22
CA LEU A 157 5.24 -9.16 19.96
C LEU A 157 4.65 -7.75 20.00
N LEU A 158 5.48 -6.75 19.69
CA LEU A 158 5.04 -5.43 19.25
C LEU A 158 5.08 -5.34 17.72
N MET A 159 4.20 -4.52 17.14
CA MET A 159 4.23 -4.20 15.71
C MET A 159 4.14 -2.69 15.50
N GLU A 160 5.09 -2.15 14.74
CA GLU A 160 4.99 -0.86 14.07
C GLU A 160 4.21 -1.06 12.77
N HIS A 161 2.95 -0.65 12.75
CA HIS A 161 2.15 -0.68 11.53
C HIS A 161 2.24 0.65 10.80
N LEU A 162 2.69 0.60 9.54
CA LEU A 162 2.86 1.79 8.72
C LEU A 162 1.61 2.12 7.95
N TYR A 163 1.29 3.41 7.91
CA TYR A 163 0.24 3.99 7.09
C TYR A 163 0.85 5.08 6.20
N PRO A 164 1.59 4.71 5.13
CA PRO A 164 2.17 5.70 4.21
C PRO A 164 1.06 6.40 3.44
N ALA A 165 1.07 7.73 3.47
CA ALA A 165 0.04 8.58 2.88
C ALA A 165 0.60 9.98 2.62
N ARG A 166 -0.14 10.80 1.86
CA ARG A 166 0.26 12.19 1.58
C ARG A 166 -0.07 13.14 2.74
N PRO A 167 0.60 14.32 2.83
CA PRO A 167 0.34 15.32 3.86
C PRO A 167 -1.13 15.74 4.01
N GLU A 168 -1.92 15.77 2.93
CA GLU A 168 -3.29 16.29 2.96
C GLU A 168 -4.26 15.43 3.78
N VAL A 169 -3.97 14.13 3.94
CA VAL A 169 -4.82 13.20 4.71
C VAL A 169 -4.32 12.97 6.15
N LEU A 170 -3.13 13.46 6.51
CA LEU A 170 -2.56 13.30 7.85
C LEU A 170 -3.44 13.88 8.98
N PRO A 171 -4.14 15.04 8.84
CA PRO A 171 -5.05 15.53 9.87
C PRO A 171 -6.18 14.54 10.19
N LEU A 172 -6.76 13.92 9.16
CA LEU A 172 -7.80 12.88 9.32
C LEU A 172 -7.21 11.62 9.96
N MET A 173 -6.03 11.18 9.52
CA MET A 173 -5.37 10.00 10.08
C MET A 173 -5.01 10.18 11.56
N LYS A 174 -4.54 11.36 11.98
CA LYS A 174 -4.29 11.72 13.39
C LYS A 174 -5.56 11.64 14.24
N GLN A 175 -6.70 12.09 13.70
CA GLN A 175 -8.00 11.98 14.40
C GLN A 175 -8.54 10.55 14.45
N THR A 176 -8.04 9.66 13.60
CA THR A 176 -8.58 8.31 13.39
C THR A 176 -7.76 7.23 14.11
N LEU A 177 -6.43 7.29 14.04
CA LEU A 177 -5.47 6.31 14.59
C LEU A 177 -5.20 6.57 16.09
N ASN A 178 -6.25 6.52 16.92
CA ASN A 178 -6.13 6.76 18.35
C ASN A 178 -5.65 5.52 19.12
N PRO A 179 -4.96 5.69 20.26
CA PRO A 179 -4.73 4.61 21.22
C PRO A 179 -6.02 3.90 21.64
N GLY A 180 -5.96 2.58 21.83
CA GLY A 180 -7.11 1.73 22.17
C GLY A 180 -7.93 1.25 20.96
N LEU A 181 -7.65 1.72 19.73
CA LEU A 181 -8.28 1.22 18.51
C LEU A 181 -7.81 -0.20 18.18
N GLU A 182 -8.74 -1.12 17.90
CA GLU A 182 -8.39 -2.43 17.37
C GLU A 182 -8.12 -2.35 15.85
N VAL A 183 -7.01 -2.96 15.43
CA VAL A 183 -6.59 -3.16 14.04
C VAL A 183 -6.59 -4.67 13.78
N LYS A 184 -7.41 -5.10 12.84
CA LYS A 184 -7.51 -6.50 12.42
C LYS A 184 -6.85 -6.65 11.06
N LEU A 185 -5.96 -7.63 10.94
CA LEU A 185 -5.25 -7.93 9.70
C LEU A 185 -5.65 -9.33 9.23
N GLU A 186 -6.39 -9.40 8.13
CA GLU A 186 -6.90 -10.65 7.56
C GLU A 186 -6.18 -11.04 6.27
N ARG A 187 -5.83 -12.33 6.16
CA ARG A 187 -5.22 -12.94 4.97
C ARG A 187 -5.93 -12.63 3.64
N THR A 188 -7.24 -12.39 3.67
CA THR A 188 -8.08 -12.14 2.48
C THR A 188 -8.15 -10.67 2.06
N HIS A 189 -7.78 -9.72 2.93
CA HIS A 189 -8.05 -8.30 2.72
C HIS A 189 -6.82 -7.41 2.96
N ASP A 190 -5.91 -7.84 3.83
CA ASP A 190 -4.77 -7.08 4.33
C ASP A 190 -3.46 -7.84 4.07
N LEU A 191 -2.66 -7.35 3.12
CA LEU A 191 -1.32 -7.85 2.86
C LEU A 191 -0.30 -6.87 3.43
N SER A 192 -0.06 -7.00 4.73
CA SER A 192 0.90 -6.18 5.47
C SER A 192 2.21 -6.94 5.66
N ALA A 193 3.20 -6.65 4.82
CA ALA A 193 4.46 -7.37 4.78
C ALA A 193 5.40 -6.88 5.88
N VAL A 194 6.07 -7.81 6.58
CA VAL A 194 7.16 -7.47 7.50
C VAL A 194 8.39 -7.06 6.67
N ILE A 195 8.92 -5.87 6.96
CA ILE A 195 10.12 -5.33 6.29
C ILE A 195 11.34 -5.22 7.22
N HIS A 196 11.12 -5.34 8.53
CA HIS A 196 12.16 -5.30 9.57
C HIS A 196 11.68 -6.02 10.84
N ALA A 197 12.59 -6.65 11.57
CA ALA A 197 12.34 -7.23 12.89
C ALA A 197 13.50 -6.91 13.86
N GLU A 198 13.18 -6.45 15.07
CA GLU A 198 14.13 -6.11 16.12
C GLU A 198 13.89 -6.97 17.36
N ARG A 199 14.98 -7.37 18.02
CA ARG A 199 14.92 -7.95 19.37
C ARG A 199 15.09 -6.83 20.39
N LEU A 200 14.08 -6.63 21.22
CA LEU A 200 14.10 -5.64 22.29
C LEU A 200 14.91 -6.14 23.48
N ALA A 201 15.41 -5.22 24.31
CA ALA A 201 16.27 -5.52 25.46
C ALA A 201 15.58 -6.35 26.56
N ASP A 202 14.25 -6.39 26.57
CA ASP A 202 13.41 -7.19 27.46
C ASP A 202 13.09 -8.60 26.90
N GLY A 203 13.64 -8.95 25.73
CA GLY A 203 13.42 -10.23 25.06
C GLY A 203 12.19 -10.30 24.17
N ARG A 204 11.37 -9.23 24.09
CA ARG A 204 10.27 -9.14 23.12
C ARG A 204 10.80 -8.94 21.69
N ILE A 205 9.96 -9.25 20.70
CA ILE A 205 10.24 -8.94 19.29
C ILE A 205 9.37 -7.74 18.87
N MET A 206 9.95 -6.82 18.10
CA MET A 206 9.22 -5.74 17.44
C MET A 206 9.35 -5.88 15.93
N VAL A 207 8.23 -5.93 15.20
CA VAL A 207 8.22 -6.00 13.73
C VAL A 207 7.73 -4.70 13.11
N THR A 208 8.32 -4.28 12.00
CA THR A 208 7.84 -3.17 11.19
C THR A 208 7.12 -3.72 9.97
N ALA A 209 5.83 -3.38 9.80
CA ALA A 209 4.96 -3.93 8.77
C ALA A 209 4.36 -2.85 7.86
N VAL A 210 4.36 -3.09 6.54
CA VAL A 210 3.84 -2.16 5.52
C VAL A 210 2.69 -2.81 4.71
N PRO A 211 1.53 -2.16 4.59
CA PRO A 211 0.44 -2.61 3.72
C PRO A 211 0.81 -2.42 2.24
N LEU A 212 0.92 -3.53 1.49
CA LEU A 212 1.30 -3.51 0.07
C LEU A 212 0.18 -3.09 -0.88
N LEU A 213 -1.07 -3.13 -0.40
CA LEU A 213 -2.26 -2.87 -1.21
C LEU A 213 -2.68 -1.39 -1.21
N TYR A 214 -2.08 -0.58 -0.32
CA TYR A 214 -2.32 0.86 -0.12
C TYR A 214 -3.80 1.25 -0.33
N GLY A 215 -4.68 0.61 0.43
CA GLY A 215 -6.12 0.76 0.29
C GLY A 215 -6.70 1.96 1.03
N SER A 216 -8.02 2.12 0.92
CA SER A 216 -8.79 3.04 1.75
C SER A 216 -9.22 2.38 3.06
N TYR A 217 -8.99 3.05 4.19
CA TYR A 217 -9.39 2.63 5.53
C TYR A 217 -10.46 3.57 6.10
N THR A 218 -11.34 3.01 6.92
CA THR A 218 -12.34 3.73 7.73
C THR A 218 -12.32 3.20 9.16
N VAL A 219 -12.74 4.01 10.14
CA VAL A 219 -13.09 3.48 11.46
C VAL A 219 -14.59 3.23 11.52
N THR A 220 -15.01 2.13 12.11
CA THR A 220 -16.42 1.68 12.19
C THR A 220 -17.39 2.71 12.78
N ARG A 221 -16.88 3.72 13.51
CA ARG A 221 -17.63 4.87 14.03
C ARG A 221 -16.90 6.22 13.83
N GLY A 222 -15.96 6.29 12.90
CA GLY A 222 -15.08 7.47 12.68
C GLY A 222 -15.55 8.40 11.57
N LEU A 223 -15.11 9.66 11.63
CA LEU A 223 -15.47 10.70 10.66
C LEU A 223 -14.64 10.63 9.37
N GLY A 224 -14.90 9.63 8.54
CA GLY A 224 -14.43 9.58 7.15
C GLY A 224 -13.45 8.45 6.82
N THR A 225 -12.99 8.45 5.57
CA THR A 225 -12.10 7.43 5.02
C THR A 225 -10.79 8.06 4.55
N PHE A 226 -9.64 7.50 4.90
CA PHE A 226 -8.35 7.93 4.36
C PHE A 226 -7.79 6.85 3.43
N ARG A 227 -7.07 7.27 2.38
CA ARG A 227 -6.43 6.38 1.41
C ARG A 227 -4.92 6.39 1.62
N LEU A 228 -4.32 5.21 1.69
CA LEU A 228 -2.87 5.07 1.70
C LEU A 228 -2.30 5.22 0.29
N GLU A 229 -1.04 5.63 0.21
CA GLU A 229 -0.29 5.69 -1.05
C GLU A 229 1.12 5.12 -0.89
N PRO A 230 1.66 4.46 -1.93
CA PRO A 230 3.04 3.99 -1.92
C PRO A 230 4.02 5.16 -1.75
N PRO A 231 5.02 5.07 -0.85
CA PRO A 231 6.02 6.11 -0.67
C PRO A 231 6.89 6.29 -1.93
N LEU A 232 7.09 7.54 -2.33
CA LEU A 232 7.91 7.90 -3.51
C LEU A 232 9.40 7.58 -3.33
N SER A 233 9.90 7.71 -2.10
CA SER A 233 11.28 7.42 -1.72
C SER A 233 11.38 7.06 -0.23
N LEU A 234 12.48 6.41 0.15
CA LEU A 234 12.79 6.05 1.54
C LEU A 234 14.06 6.75 2.00
N ASN A 235 14.09 7.21 3.24
CA ASN A 235 15.29 7.75 3.89
C ASN A 235 15.95 6.65 4.73
N LEU A 236 16.61 5.68 4.10
CA LEU A 236 17.24 4.56 4.82
C LEU A 236 18.34 4.99 5.82
N ALA A 237 18.83 6.23 5.76
CA ALA A 237 19.78 6.79 6.72
C ALA A 237 19.14 7.10 8.10
N ALA A 238 17.81 7.22 8.18
CA ALA A 238 17.06 7.36 9.44
C ALA A 238 17.20 6.13 10.36
N GLY A 239 17.48 4.97 9.77
CA GLY A 239 17.63 3.69 10.45
C GLY A 239 16.32 3.15 11.05
N TRP A 240 16.32 1.84 11.29
CA TRP A 240 15.28 1.15 12.04
C TRP A 240 15.62 1.11 13.54
N PRO A 241 14.64 0.94 14.44
CA PRO A 241 13.19 0.99 14.22
C PRO A 241 12.68 2.42 13.98
N LEU A 242 11.38 2.61 13.81
CA LEU A 242 10.78 3.95 13.69
C LEU A 242 10.49 4.57 15.06
N PHE A 243 9.88 3.81 15.97
CA PHE A 243 9.77 4.15 17.39
C PHE A 243 11.10 3.89 18.08
N LYS A 244 11.92 4.94 18.20
CA LYS A 244 13.23 4.85 18.86
C LYS A 244 13.06 4.46 20.34
N ALA A 245 14.06 3.78 20.92
CA ALA A 245 13.94 3.15 22.24
C ALA A 245 13.45 4.10 23.36
N GLN A 246 13.88 5.37 23.37
CA GLN A 246 13.40 6.37 24.33
C GLN A 246 11.92 6.71 24.13
N GLU A 247 11.49 6.97 22.90
CA GLU A 247 10.09 7.26 22.57
C GLU A 247 9.19 6.09 22.98
N ARG A 248 9.57 4.87 22.58
CA ARG A 248 8.83 3.64 22.94
C ARG A 248 8.71 3.47 24.46
N ALA A 249 9.78 3.70 25.22
CA ALA A 249 9.72 3.61 26.69
C ALA A 249 8.74 4.64 27.29
N THR A 250 8.68 5.87 26.78
CA THR A 250 7.69 6.87 27.26
C THR A 250 6.24 6.49 26.90
N VAL A 251 6.03 5.81 25.78
CA VAL A 251 4.72 5.28 25.37
C VAL A 251 4.29 4.13 26.27
N GLU A 252 5.18 3.15 26.50
CA GLU A 252 4.93 1.99 27.37
C GLU A 252 4.65 2.42 28.81
N GLN A 253 5.41 3.38 29.35
CA GLN A 253 5.15 3.94 30.68
C GLN A 253 3.78 4.63 30.76
N ARG A 254 3.40 5.40 29.74
CA ARG A 254 2.09 6.07 29.68
C ARG A 254 0.93 5.06 29.62
N GLU A 255 1.09 3.96 28.89
CA GLU A 255 0.10 2.88 28.83
C GLU A 255 -0.02 2.15 30.18
N ALA A 256 1.11 1.83 30.83
CA ALA A 256 1.12 1.25 32.16
C ALA A 256 0.43 2.16 33.21
N ASP A 257 0.73 3.46 33.21
CA ASP A 257 0.08 4.45 34.07
C ASP A 257 -1.44 4.54 33.82
N HIS A 258 -1.85 4.51 32.55
CA HIS A 258 -3.25 4.55 32.16
C HIS A 258 -3.99 3.28 32.60
N ARG A 259 -3.37 2.11 32.41
CA ARG A 259 -3.90 0.81 32.84
C ARG A 259 -4.02 0.72 34.37
N ALA A 260 -3.03 1.23 35.11
CA ALA A 260 -3.09 1.33 36.56
C ALA A 260 -4.24 2.24 37.04
N LYS A 261 -4.43 3.41 36.41
CA LYS A 261 -5.54 4.33 36.71
C LYS A 261 -6.91 3.69 36.44
N ILE A 262 -7.07 2.94 35.34
CA ILE A 262 -8.30 2.19 35.05
C ILE A 262 -8.55 1.12 36.12
N ALA A 263 -7.52 0.35 36.50
CA ALA A 263 -7.66 -0.69 37.53
C ALA A 263 -8.08 -0.11 38.89
N VAL A 264 -7.55 1.04 39.29
CA VAL A 264 -7.95 1.76 40.51
C VAL A 264 -9.39 2.27 40.40
N ALA A 265 -9.79 2.84 39.25
CA ALA A 265 -11.16 3.31 39.03
C ALA A 265 -12.21 2.16 38.97
N GLN A 266 -11.79 0.93 38.65
CA GLN A 266 -12.61 -0.28 38.68
C GLN A 266 -12.64 -0.96 40.05
N GLY A 267 -11.98 -0.39 41.07
CA GLY A 267 -11.94 -0.91 42.44
C GLY A 267 -13.27 -0.78 43.19
N SER A 268 -14.26 -1.59 42.82
CA SER A 268 -15.47 -1.78 43.63
C SER A 268 -15.14 -2.58 44.90
N VAL A 269 -15.64 -2.11 46.05
CA VAL A 269 -15.57 -2.84 47.32
C VAL A 269 -16.26 -4.21 47.15
N PRO A 270 -15.62 -5.33 47.52
CA PRO A 270 -16.23 -6.64 47.36
C PRO A 270 -17.37 -6.84 48.36
N ILE A 271 -18.61 -6.73 47.87
CA ILE A 271 -19.80 -7.20 48.58
C ILE A 271 -19.88 -8.73 48.36
N PRO A 272 -19.80 -9.56 49.41
CA PRO A 272 -19.91 -11.02 49.24
C PRO A 272 -21.31 -11.41 48.75
N GLY A 273 -21.40 -12.03 47.57
CA GLY A 273 -22.65 -12.65 47.08
C GLY A 273 -23.03 -12.42 45.62
N LEU A 274 -22.33 -11.53 44.88
CA LEU A 274 -22.60 -11.30 43.45
C LEU A 274 -21.36 -11.59 42.60
N SER A 275 -21.45 -12.61 41.74
CA SER A 275 -20.39 -12.96 40.78
C SER A 275 -20.27 -11.87 39.69
N PRO A 276 -19.12 -11.20 39.55
CA PRO A 276 -18.91 -10.25 38.47
C PRO A 276 -18.59 -11.01 37.17
N SER A 277 -19.63 -11.49 36.48
CA SER A 277 -19.53 -11.91 35.07
C SER A 277 -19.48 -10.68 34.17
N ALA A 278 -18.45 -9.84 34.37
CA ALA A 278 -18.24 -8.61 33.63
C ALA A 278 -17.03 -8.78 32.68
N THR A 279 -17.28 -9.34 31.51
CA THR A 279 -16.38 -9.15 30.37
C THR A 279 -16.21 -7.64 30.15
N PRO A 280 -15.00 -7.06 30.21
CA PRO A 280 -14.82 -5.64 29.99
C PRO A 280 -15.33 -5.27 28.60
N SER A 281 -16.00 -4.12 28.46
CA SER A 281 -16.59 -3.70 27.19
C SER A 281 -15.48 -3.46 26.16
N ARG A 282 -15.33 -4.44 25.27
CA ARG A 282 -14.36 -4.46 24.19
C ARG A 282 -14.42 -3.17 23.35
N ALA A 283 -13.27 -2.71 22.85
CA ALA A 283 -13.16 -1.51 22.03
C ALA A 283 -14.21 -1.53 20.91
N GLN A 284 -15.14 -0.57 20.94
CA GLN A 284 -16.29 -0.56 20.03
C GLN A 284 -15.97 0.05 18.64
N ASN A 285 -14.69 0.41 18.44
CA ASN A 285 -14.16 1.04 17.24
C ASN A 285 -13.03 0.15 16.69
N GLU A 286 -13.12 -0.17 15.41
CA GLU A 286 -12.13 -0.98 14.67
C GLU A 286 -11.74 -0.23 13.39
N LEU A 287 -10.46 -0.30 13.02
CA LEU A 287 -10.00 0.19 11.72
C LEU A 287 -10.23 -0.90 10.67
N VAL A 288 -11.13 -0.64 9.71
CA VAL A 288 -11.55 -1.60 8.69
C VAL A 288 -11.25 -1.05 7.30
N ARG A 289 -10.75 -1.90 6.41
CA ARG A 289 -10.51 -1.54 5.01
C ARG A 289 -11.83 -1.49 4.23
N VAL A 290 -12.04 -0.41 3.48
CA VAL A 290 -13.29 -0.14 2.71
C VAL A 290 -13.27 -0.79 1.31
N GLU A 291 -12.08 -0.96 0.75
CA GLU A 291 -11.89 -1.39 -0.63
C GLU A 291 -11.83 -2.92 -0.76
N GLN A 292 -12.91 -3.55 -1.26
CA GLN A 292 -12.88 -4.95 -1.66
C GLN A 292 -11.91 -5.16 -2.84
N ALA A 293 -11.16 -6.26 -2.80
CA ALA A 293 -10.27 -6.64 -3.88
C ALA A 293 -11.08 -6.98 -5.14
N ARG A 294 -10.80 -6.29 -6.25
CA ARG A 294 -11.26 -6.71 -7.58
C ARG A 294 -10.50 -7.96 -7.98
N PRO A 295 -11.16 -9.10 -8.27
CA PRO A 295 -10.54 -10.17 -9.02
C PRO A 295 -10.37 -9.69 -10.47
N VAL A 296 -9.18 -9.85 -11.03
CA VAL A 296 -8.99 -9.69 -12.47
C VAL A 296 -9.65 -10.90 -13.15
N GLU A 297 -10.51 -10.65 -14.13
CA GLU A 297 -11.07 -11.70 -14.98
C GLU A 297 -9.94 -12.47 -15.66
N THR A 298 -10.02 -13.80 -15.62
CA THR A 298 -9.05 -14.67 -16.30
C THR A 298 -9.13 -14.43 -17.80
N SER A 299 -8.27 -13.55 -18.32
CA SER A 299 -8.17 -13.29 -19.76
C SER A 299 -7.91 -14.62 -20.48
N ALA A 300 -8.77 -14.94 -21.45
CA ALA A 300 -8.83 -16.26 -22.05
C ALA A 300 -7.50 -16.64 -22.70
N LEU A 301 -6.99 -17.82 -22.35
CA LEU A 301 -5.82 -18.41 -23.01
C LEU A 301 -6.13 -18.62 -24.50
N THR A 302 -5.37 -17.93 -25.35
CA THR A 302 -5.36 -18.18 -26.80
C THR A 302 -5.03 -19.65 -27.06
N PRO A 303 -5.85 -20.40 -27.84
CA PRO A 303 -5.61 -21.82 -28.07
C PRO A 303 -4.35 -22.07 -28.92
N ALA A 304 -3.54 -23.04 -28.50
CA ALA A 304 -2.40 -23.52 -29.29
C ALA A 304 -2.89 -24.34 -30.51
N PRO A 305 -2.16 -24.33 -31.64
CA PRO A 305 -2.58 -25.00 -32.86
C PRO A 305 -2.57 -26.53 -32.72
N THR A 306 -3.60 -27.16 -33.28
CA THR A 306 -3.80 -28.60 -33.30
C THR A 306 -2.93 -29.29 -34.36
N HIS A 307 -2.08 -30.22 -33.95
CA HIS A 307 -1.68 -31.33 -34.82
C HIS A 307 -2.51 -32.56 -34.46
N ALA A 308 -3.31 -33.03 -35.40
CA ALA A 308 -4.08 -34.26 -35.28
C ALA A 308 -3.27 -35.41 -35.86
N GLU A 309 -3.15 -36.51 -35.12
CA GLU A 309 -3.12 -37.82 -35.75
C GLU A 309 -3.81 -38.89 -34.90
N LYS A 310 -4.32 -39.92 -35.58
CA LYS A 310 -5.32 -40.87 -35.09
C LYS A 310 -4.64 -41.97 -34.26
N LEU A 311 -5.35 -42.53 -33.27
CA LEU A 311 -5.97 -43.87 -33.45
C LEU A 311 -7.02 -44.27 -32.39
N ALA A 312 -8.06 -44.93 -32.91
CA ALA A 312 -8.96 -45.91 -32.31
C ALA A 312 -9.29 -45.92 -30.79
N LYS A 313 -10.60 -45.83 -30.54
CA LYS A 313 -11.29 -46.04 -29.26
C LYS A 313 -11.69 -47.53 -29.10
N ALA A 314 -11.43 -48.12 -27.94
CA ALA A 314 -12.12 -49.34 -27.47
C ALA A 314 -12.21 -49.38 -25.94
N THR A 315 -13.39 -49.74 -25.44
CA THR A 315 -13.76 -49.97 -24.02
C THR A 315 -14.95 -50.95 -24.05
N PRO A 316 -15.37 -51.60 -22.94
CA PRO A 316 -14.76 -51.84 -21.63
C PRO A 316 -14.75 -53.34 -21.21
N ALA A 317 -14.28 -53.69 -19.99
CA ALA A 317 -15.11 -54.29 -18.92
C ALA A 317 -14.39 -55.19 -17.85
N ARG A 318 -14.71 -54.89 -16.57
CA ARG A 318 -15.00 -55.78 -15.41
C ARG A 318 -13.97 -56.71 -14.73
N LYS A 319 -14.07 -56.68 -13.38
CA LYS A 319 -13.70 -57.70 -12.33
C LYS A 319 -12.20 -58.03 -12.22
N GLY A 320 -11.52 -57.96 -11.08
CA GLY A 320 -11.92 -58.17 -9.69
C GLY A 320 -10.90 -59.12 -9.01
N GLY A 321 -10.67 -59.00 -7.70
CA GLY A 321 -9.68 -59.81 -6.94
C GLY A 321 -8.30 -59.14 -6.89
N LYS A 322 -7.83 -58.63 -5.74
CA LYS A 322 -7.40 -59.26 -4.47
C LYS A 322 -5.98 -59.86 -4.51
N LEU A 323 -5.27 -59.56 -3.41
CA LEU A 323 -4.14 -60.27 -2.78
C LEU A 323 -2.70 -60.02 -3.26
N ALA A 324 -1.92 -59.49 -2.29
CA ALA A 324 -0.59 -59.97 -1.89
C ALA A 324 0.62 -59.72 -2.81
N LYS A 325 1.88 -59.67 -2.31
CA LYS A 325 2.46 -59.40 -0.96
C LYS A 325 4.01 -59.36 -1.11
N LYS A 326 4.66 -58.34 -0.55
CA LYS A 326 6.11 -58.25 -0.17
C LYS A 326 7.20 -58.87 -1.08
N GLN A 327 8.09 -58.02 -1.59
CA GLN A 327 9.57 -58.01 -1.42
C GLN A 327 10.05 -56.69 -2.07
N LYS A 328 10.76 -55.73 -1.44
CA LYS A 328 11.88 -55.68 -0.47
C LYS A 328 13.23 -56.09 -1.08
N LEU A 329 14.20 -55.18 -0.93
CA LEU A 329 15.57 -55.15 -1.49
C LEU A 329 15.59 -54.90 -3.01
N GLU A 330 16.51 -54.10 -3.57
CA GLU A 330 17.72 -53.48 -2.99
C GLU A 330 18.10 -52.19 -3.76
N SER A 331 18.64 -51.20 -3.06
CA SER A 331 19.45 -50.12 -3.68
C SER A 331 20.92 -50.39 -3.32
N PRO A 332 21.85 -50.16 -4.24
CA PRO A 332 22.70 -48.98 -4.00
C PRO A 332 23.04 -48.14 -5.25
N THR A 333 23.11 -46.83 -5.00
CA THR A 333 23.82 -45.77 -5.75
C THR A 333 25.36 -45.94 -5.69
N PRO A 334 26.16 -45.06 -6.34
CA PRO A 334 26.04 -44.37 -7.64
C PRO A 334 27.32 -44.63 -8.50
N VAL A 335 27.56 -43.87 -9.59
CA VAL A 335 28.86 -43.24 -9.97
C VAL A 335 28.86 -42.79 -11.46
N SER A 336 29.54 -41.65 -11.70
CA SER A 336 30.16 -41.19 -12.97
C SER A 336 29.51 -40.03 -13.75
N THR A 337 30.18 -38.89 -13.61
CA THR A 337 30.31 -37.74 -14.54
C THR A 337 31.82 -37.42 -14.57
N PRO A 338 32.42 -36.78 -15.61
CA PRO A 338 31.90 -36.23 -16.86
C PRO A 338 32.63 -36.79 -18.12
N PRO A 339 32.39 -36.25 -19.34
CA PRO A 339 33.33 -35.23 -19.83
C PRO A 339 32.72 -34.09 -20.69
N GLN A 340 33.42 -32.94 -20.71
CA GLN A 340 33.46 -32.00 -21.85
C GLN A 340 34.82 -32.16 -22.55
N PRO A 341 34.93 -32.01 -23.87
CA PRO A 341 35.27 -30.72 -24.50
C PRO A 341 34.41 -30.46 -25.78
N VAL A 342 34.47 -29.36 -26.55
CA VAL A 342 35.62 -28.71 -27.24
C VAL A 342 35.25 -27.26 -27.65
N VAL A 343 36.27 -26.42 -27.76
CA VAL A 343 36.26 -25.01 -28.22
C VAL A 343 36.14 -24.88 -29.74
N ALA A 344 35.43 -23.86 -30.24
CA ALA A 344 35.56 -23.36 -31.62
C ALA A 344 35.85 -21.84 -31.61
N GLN A 345 36.86 -21.40 -32.36
CA GLN A 345 37.31 -19.99 -32.42
C GLN A 345 37.06 -19.33 -33.79
N ARG A 346 36.59 -18.07 -33.73
CA ARG A 346 36.88 -16.92 -34.64
C ARG A 346 36.62 -17.01 -36.15
N SER A 347 35.84 -16.04 -36.65
CA SER A 347 36.19 -14.97 -37.64
C SER A 347 34.90 -14.45 -38.32
N ALA A 348 34.73 -13.21 -38.78
CA ALA A 348 35.48 -11.94 -38.66
C ALA A 348 34.50 -10.74 -38.86
N ALA A 349 34.98 -9.50 -38.72
CA ALA A 349 34.20 -8.26 -38.91
C ALA A 349 34.10 -7.83 -40.40
N PRO A 350 33.16 -6.90 -40.72
CA PRO A 350 33.54 -5.52 -41.10
C PRO A 350 32.59 -4.48 -40.46
N THR A 351 32.75 -3.14 -40.51
CA THR A 351 33.87 -2.20 -40.73
C THR A 351 33.41 -0.81 -40.22
N SER A 352 34.34 0.10 -39.92
CA SER A 352 34.12 1.44 -39.34
C SER A 352 33.46 2.49 -40.25
N THR A 353 32.78 3.47 -39.64
CA THR A 353 33.00 4.91 -39.90
C THR A 353 32.92 5.74 -38.60
N PRO A 354 33.69 6.83 -38.44
CA PRO A 354 33.75 7.62 -37.20
C PRO A 354 32.90 8.91 -37.26
N PHE A 355 32.48 9.41 -36.09
CA PHE A 355 31.99 10.79 -35.94
C PHE A 355 33.03 11.66 -35.23
N ILE A 356 33.19 12.89 -35.75
CA ILE A 356 34.29 13.81 -35.45
C ILE A 356 33.94 14.70 -34.25
N VAL A 357 34.91 14.90 -33.36
CA VAL A 357 34.91 15.97 -32.36
C VAL A 357 35.41 17.25 -33.00
N ALA A 358 34.64 18.34 -32.92
CA ALA A 358 35.08 19.68 -33.29
C ALA A 358 35.09 20.58 -32.05
N SER A 359 36.26 21.13 -31.74
CA SER A 359 36.45 22.17 -30.71
C SER A 359 36.69 23.51 -31.38
N ALA A 360 36.02 24.56 -30.91
CA ALA A 360 36.38 25.95 -31.18
C ALA A 360 36.22 26.76 -29.88
N GLN A 361 37.12 27.71 -29.64
CA GLN A 361 37.28 28.38 -28.34
C GLN A 361 36.69 29.80 -28.32
N SER A 362 36.18 30.17 -27.13
CA SER A 362 36.34 31.47 -26.46
C SER A 362 35.95 32.78 -27.15
N VAL A 363 34.97 33.48 -26.55
CA VAL A 363 35.14 34.89 -26.13
C VAL A 363 34.36 35.19 -24.83
N ALA A 364 35.00 35.93 -23.94
CA ALA A 364 34.48 36.61 -22.72
C ALA A 364 35.07 38.06 -22.74
N PRO A 365 34.69 39.06 -21.90
CA PRO A 365 34.29 39.04 -20.46
C PRO A 365 32.93 39.80 -20.24
N THR A 366 32.39 40.15 -19.06
CA THR A 366 32.87 40.77 -17.78
C THR A 366 31.69 40.67 -16.78
N VAL A 367 31.74 40.09 -15.56
CA VAL A 367 32.29 40.61 -14.26
C VAL A 367 31.63 41.94 -13.83
N ALA A 368 31.15 42.25 -12.60
CA ALA A 368 30.70 41.57 -11.35
C ALA A 368 30.02 42.70 -10.48
N PRO A 369 29.82 42.68 -9.12
CA PRO A 369 29.76 41.64 -8.07
C PRO A 369 28.54 41.80 -7.08
N ALA A 370 28.54 41.04 -5.99
CA ALA A 370 27.74 41.28 -4.76
C ALA A 370 28.61 41.81 -3.59
N PRO A 371 28.03 42.36 -2.51
CA PRO A 371 28.70 42.55 -1.22
C PRO A 371 28.05 41.81 -0.03
N THR A 372 28.76 41.71 1.11
CA THR A 372 28.42 40.88 2.29
C THR A 372 28.78 41.60 3.61
N VAL A 373 28.05 41.29 4.72
CA VAL A 373 28.32 41.59 6.17
C VAL A 373 28.47 43.08 6.62
N ALA A 374 28.24 43.52 7.87
CA ALA A 374 28.05 42.82 9.17
C ALA A 374 27.24 43.61 10.26
N ASN A 375 26.93 42.93 11.37
CA ASN A 375 26.74 43.37 12.78
C ASN A 375 25.68 44.41 13.23
N ALA A 376 24.75 43.99 14.10
CA ALA A 376 24.61 44.42 15.53
C ALA A 376 23.26 43.93 16.18
N GLN A 377 23.16 43.98 17.52
CA GLN A 377 22.18 43.33 18.43
C GLN A 377 21.86 44.32 19.61
N PRO A 378 20.85 44.21 20.52
CA PRO A 378 19.50 43.56 20.56
C PRO A 378 18.31 44.47 21.05
N THR A 379 17.03 44.02 20.91
CA THR A 379 15.81 44.25 21.81
C THR A 379 15.35 45.69 22.20
N PRO A 380 14.07 45.97 22.62
CA PRO A 380 13.12 45.11 23.34
C PRO A 380 11.60 45.24 23.00
N ILE A 381 10.77 44.71 23.91
CA ILE A 381 9.32 44.41 23.89
C ILE A 381 8.42 45.64 24.16
N ALA A 382 7.22 45.68 23.57
CA ALA A 382 6.02 46.30 24.20
C ALA A 382 4.69 45.74 23.63
N SER A 383 3.68 45.58 24.48
CA SER A 383 2.26 45.27 24.16
C SER A 383 1.36 46.28 24.92
N PRO A 384 0.04 46.05 25.13
CA PRO A 384 -1.10 46.22 24.22
C PRO A 384 -2.15 47.25 24.73
N THR A 385 -3.15 47.67 23.93
CA THR A 385 -4.43 48.31 24.39
C THR A 385 -5.48 48.42 23.23
N PRO A 386 -6.79 48.70 23.44
CA PRO A 386 -7.84 47.77 22.97
C PRO A 386 -9.11 48.35 22.22
N VAL A 387 -10.01 47.42 21.84
CA VAL A 387 -11.42 47.45 21.30
C VAL A 387 -12.29 48.72 21.37
N PRO A 388 -13.22 48.96 20.39
CA PRO A 388 -14.57 48.30 20.34
C PRO A 388 -15.13 47.96 18.91
N VAL A 389 -15.79 46.83 18.58
CA VAL A 389 -17.17 46.36 18.95
C VAL A 389 -18.26 47.36 18.48
N LEU A 390 -19.29 47.10 17.64
CA LEU A 390 -19.96 45.97 16.89
C LEU A 390 -20.84 46.63 15.76
N PRO A 391 -21.84 46.03 15.01
CA PRO A 391 -22.21 44.64 14.61
C PRO A 391 -22.55 44.42 13.07
N ALA A 392 -22.67 43.15 12.63
CA ALA A 392 -23.45 42.56 11.49
C ALA A 392 -23.42 43.18 10.05
N GLN A 393 -23.57 42.49 8.91
CA GLN A 393 -24.17 41.18 8.53
C GLN A 393 -23.60 40.68 7.15
N PRO A 394 -23.63 39.37 6.77
CA PRO A 394 -22.89 38.85 5.59
C PRO A 394 -23.70 38.18 4.46
N VAL A 395 -23.22 38.22 3.20
CA VAL A 395 -23.60 37.34 2.04
C VAL A 395 -22.48 37.32 0.96
N PRO A 396 -22.45 36.39 -0.05
CA PRO A 396 -21.25 35.56 -0.31
C PRO A 396 -20.76 35.46 -1.78
N ALA A 397 -19.61 34.80 -2.02
CA ALA A 397 -19.18 34.01 -3.20
C ALA A 397 -17.64 33.83 -3.18
N GLU A 398 -16.96 32.88 -3.86
CA GLU A 398 -17.25 31.55 -4.41
C GLU A 398 -15.87 30.92 -4.75
N THR A 399 -15.60 29.64 -4.41
CA THR A 399 -14.48 28.87 -5.01
C THR A 399 -14.85 27.38 -5.04
N PRO A 400 -14.68 26.64 -6.16
CA PRO A 400 -15.19 25.29 -6.29
C PRO A 400 -14.25 24.22 -5.71
N GLY A 401 -14.82 23.26 -4.98
CA GLY A 401 -14.12 22.06 -4.50
C GLY A 401 -15.08 20.88 -4.36
N ALA A 402 -14.81 19.78 -5.07
CA ALA A 402 -15.68 18.62 -5.09
C ALA A 402 -15.55 17.80 -3.78
N ALA A 403 -16.55 17.90 -2.91
CA ALA A 403 -16.67 17.04 -1.72
C ALA A 403 -17.49 15.78 -2.03
N LEU A 404 -16.88 14.61 -1.88
CA LEU A 404 -17.56 13.30 -2.00
C LEU A 404 -17.60 12.60 -0.63
N ALA A 405 -18.78 12.67 -0.01
CA ALA A 405 -19.38 11.72 0.94
C ALA A 405 -18.57 11.21 2.16
N SER A 406 -18.96 11.68 3.34
CA SER A 406 -18.67 11.05 4.65
C SER A 406 -19.82 10.13 5.10
N ASN A 407 -19.51 9.00 5.75
CA ASN A 407 -20.49 8.06 6.29
C ASN A 407 -20.45 7.98 7.82
N ALA A 408 -21.28 8.76 8.51
CA ALA A 408 -21.96 8.43 9.77
C ALA A 408 -22.80 9.63 10.26
N GLY A 409 -24.12 9.46 10.45
CA GLY A 409 -24.99 10.48 11.06
C GLY A 409 -25.73 11.41 10.10
N GLY A 410 -26.42 10.85 9.10
CA GLY A 410 -27.12 11.61 8.06
C GLY A 410 -26.13 12.12 7.01
N GLY A 411 -26.24 11.64 5.78
CA GLY A 411 -25.18 11.89 4.80
C GLY A 411 -25.13 13.34 4.34
N SER A 412 -23.94 13.94 4.39
CA SER A 412 -23.65 15.31 3.97
C SER A 412 -23.45 15.43 2.45
N TRP A 413 -24.43 14.96 1.67
CA TRP A 413 -24.49 15.20 0.24
C TRP A 413 -25.43 16.36 -0.09
N LYS A 414 -25.18 17.06 -1.19
CA LYS A 414 -26.03 18.15 -1.67
C LYS A 414 -27.40 17.59 -2.06
N THR A 415 -28.47 18.12 -1.47
CA THR A 415 -29.84 17.87 -1.91
C THR A 415 -30.28 18.90 -2.95
N PHE A 416 -31.21 18.51 -3.80
CA PHE A 416 -31.71 19.32 -4.90
C PHE A 416 -33.23 19.50 -4.79
N PRO A 417 -33.77 20.64 -5.24
CA PRO A 417 -35.21 20.77 -5.49
C PRO A 417 -35.69 19.73 -6.52
N PRO A 418 -36.98 19.34 -6.48
CA PRO A 418 -37.56 18.42 -7.47
C PRO A 418 -37.29 18.88 -8.92
N GLY A 419 -36.83 17.96 -9.77
CA GLY A 419 -36.47 18.23 -11.16
C GLY A 419 -35.21 19.10 -11.36
N LYS A 420 -34.46 19.43 -10.30
CA LYS A 420 -33.19 20.19 -10.35
C LYS A 420 -31.96 19.34 -10.00
N MET A 421 -32.08 18.02 -10.06
CA MET A 421 -30.95 17.09 -9.93
C MET A 421 -29.96 17.21 -11.11
N PRO A 422 -28.69 16.80 -10.94
CA PRO A 422 -27.75 16.67 -12.04
C PRO A 422 -28.25 15.75 -13.16
N LEU A 423 -27.70 15.89 -14.37
CA LEU A 423 -27.99 14.97 -15.47
C LEU A 423 -27.47 13.56 -15.14
N GLY A 424 -28.26 12.55 -15.49
CA GLY A 424 -27.98 11.14 -15.27
C GLY A 424 -29.08 10.24 -15.84
N ARG A 425 -28.81 8.95 -15.97
CA ARG A 425 -29.71 7.97 -16.58
C ARG A 425 -30.78 7.51 -15.58
N LEU A 426 -32.04 7.69 -15.94
CA LEU A 426 -33.20 7.31 -15.12
C LEU A 426 -33.69 5.91 -15.47
N ILE A 427 -33.72 5.00 -14.50
CA ILE A 427 -34.12 3.60 -14.66
C ILE A 427 -35.24 3.18 -13.73
N GLY A 428 -35.96 2.12 -14.10
CA GLY A 428 -36.95 1.45 -13.29
C GLY A 428 -36.37 0.27 -12.49
N THR A 429 -37.24 -0.45 -11.79
CA THR A 429 -36.84 -1.63 -11.01
C THR A 429 -36.58 -2.89 -11.86
N GLY A 430 -36.93 -2.88 -13.15
CA GLY A 430 -36.61 -3.96 -14.09
C GLY A 430 -35.14 -3.93 -14.51
N ASP A 431 -34.66 -2.74 -14.85
CA ASP A 431 -33.33 -2.48 -15.44
C ASP A 431 -32.18 -2.55 -14.41
N LEU A 432 -32.49 -2.89 -13.16
CA LEU A 432 -31.51 -3.04 -12.07
C LEU A 432 -30.53 -4.21 -12.29
N ARG A 433 -30.89 -5.20 -13.12
CA ARG A 433 -29.97 -6.29 -13.50
C ARG A 433 -28.90 -5.79 -14.47
N ASP A 434 -29.24 -4.93 -15.41
CA ASP A 434 -28.29 -4.36 -16.37
C ASP A 434 -27.23 -3.50 -15.65
N VAL A 435 -27.63 -2.78 -14.60
CA VAL A 435 -26.70 -2.02 -13.73
C VAL A 435 -25.83 -2.94 -12.86
N LEU A 436 -26.32 -4.12 -12.46
CA LEU A 436 -25.49 -5.11 -11.76
C LEU A 436 -24.39 -5.65 -12.69
N GLU A 437 -24.70 -5.91 -13.95
CA GLU A 437 -23.78 -6.53 -14.91
C GLU A 437 -22.77 -5.53 -15.50
N HIS A 438 -23.20 -4.31 -15.84
CA HIS A 438 -22.33 -3.28 -16.44
C HIS A 438 -21.72 -2.32 -15.40
N GLY A 439 -22.19 -2.38 -14.15
CA GLY A 439 -21.84 -1.43 -13.10
C GLY A 439 -22.37 -0.02 -13.37
N LEU A 440 -22.00 0.92 -12.50
CA LEU A 440 -22.38 2.34 -12.63
C LEU A 440 -21.49 3.13 -13.59
N ALA A 441 -20.41 2.55 -14.13
CA ALA A 441 -19.52 3.11 -15.18
C ALA A 441 -19.01 4.58 -15.01
N GLY A 442 -19.17 5.19 -13.83
CA GLY A 442 -18.92 6.63 -13.62
C GLY A 442 -20.10 7.55 -14.00
N GLU A 443 -21.21 6.97 -14.48
CA GLU A 443 -22.47 7.65 -14.77
C GLU A 443 -23.32 7.78 -13.49
N ARG A 444 -24.07 8.89 -13.36
CA ARG A 444 -25.12 9.00 -12.33
C ARG A 444 -26.36 8.25 -12.80
N VAL A 445 -26.80 7.26 -12.03
CA VAL A 445 -28.00 6.48 -12.32
C VAL A 445 -29.07 6.77 -11.26
N TYR A 446 -30.28 7.06 -11.72
CA TYR A 446 -31.42 7.43 -10.90
C TYR A 446 -32.49 6.34 -10.91
N LEU A 447 -33.04 5.99 -9.75
CA LEU A 447 -34.08 4.98 -9.60
C LEU A 447 -35.46 5.62 -9.40
N LYS A 448 -36.36 5.37 -10.35
CA LYS A 448 -37.81 5.60 -10.20
C LYS A 448 -38.56 4.30 -9.89
N GLY A 449 -39.71 4.40 -9.23
CA GLY A 449 -40.53 3.23 -8.91
C GLY A 449 -41.56 3.47 -7.81
N GLN A 450 -42.31 2.42 -7.52
CA GLN A 450 -43.27 2.36 -6.42
C GLN A 450 -42.74 1.36 -5.39
N PHE A 451 -42.74 1.75 -4.11
CA PHE A 451 -42.10 0.98 -3.05
C PHE A 451 -42.98 0.89 -1.79
N VAL A 452 -42.72 -0.11 -0.95
CA VAL A 452 -43.23 -0.17 0.44
C VAL A 452 -42.05 -0.21 1.39
N VAL A 453 -42.10 0.59 2.46
CA VAL A 453 -41.13 0.54 3.55
C VAL A 453 -41.30 -0.75 4.34
N ASN A 454 -40.33 -1.65 4.29
CA ASN A 454 -40.32 -2.89 5.06
C ASN A 454 -39.67 -2.71 6.44
N PHE A 455 -38.71 -1.79 6.56
CA PHE A 455 -38.06 -1.40 7.81
C PHE A 455 -37.59 0.06 7.71
N SER A 456 -37.58 0.79 8.82
CA SER A 456 -37.14 2.18 8.89
C SER A 456 -36.34 2.39 10.18
N ASP A 457 -35.24 3.13 10.08
CA ASP A 457 -34.25 3.40 11.12
C ASP A 457 -33.87 4.89 11.05
N ALA A 458 -33.13 5.41 12.02
CA ALA A 458 -32.92 6.85 12.25
C ALA A 458 -32.51 7.68 11.02
N ASN A 459 -31.73 7.11 10.09
CA ASN A 459 -31.34 7.76 8.81
C ASN A 459 -31.43 6.82 7.59
N ARG A 460 -32.12 5.67 7.70
CA ARG A 460 -32.12 4.62 6.67
C ARG A 460 -33.50 3.96 6.54
N ALA A 461 -33.92 3.61 5.33
CA ALA A 461 -35.11 2.79 5.12
C ALA A 461 -34.83 1.63 4.17
N VAL A 462 -35.36 0.44 4.50
CA VAL A 462 -35.32 -0.73 3.64
C VAL A 462 -36.67 -0.84 2.93
N LEU A 463 -36.64 -0.67 1.62
CA LEU A 463 -37.81 -0.67 0.75
C LEU A 463 -37.90 -1.98 -0.08
N ARG A 464 -39.13 -2.35 -0.45
CA ARG A 464 -39.42 -3.41 -1.44
C ARG A 464 -40.21 -2.84 -2.61
N PRO A 465 -39.89 -3.17 -3.88
CA PRO A 465 -40.70 -2.79 -5.03
C PRO A 465 -42.16 -3.28 -4.95
N ARG A 466 -43.11 -2.41 -5.26
CA ARG A 466 -44.50 -2.78 -5.57
C ARG A 466 -44.58 -3.19 -7.03
N THR A 467 -44.34 -4.46 -7.31
CA THR A 467 -44.60 -5.04 -8.64
C THR A 467 -46.08 -4.89 -8.98
N LYS A 468 -46.38 -4.23 -10.10
CA LYS A 468 -47.74 -4.20 -10.64
C LYS A 468 -48.04 -5.56 -11.26
N LEU A 469 -49.32 -5.96 -11.26
CA LEU A 469 -49.73 -7.33 -11.65
C LEU A 469 -49.27 -7.73 -13.06
N THR A 470 -49.08 -6.74 -13.95
CA THR A 470 -48.62 -6.89 -15.33
C THR A 470 -47.19 -7.41 -15.48
N ASP A 471 -46.26 -7.11 -14.56
CA ASP A 471 -44.85 -7.53 -14.72
C ASP A 471 -44.62 -9.03 -14.46
N LYS A 472 -45.54 -9.69 -13.73
CA LYS A 472 -45.44 -11.12 -13.40
C LYS A 472 -45.58 -12.05 -14.61
N VAL A 473 -46.15 -11.58 -15.72
CA VAL A 473 -46.48 -12.44 -16.87
C VAL A 473 -45.37 -12.48 -17.92
N LEU A 474 -44.50 -11.46 -17.95
CA LEU A 474 -43.43 -11.33 -18.96
C LEU A 474 -42.05 -11.86 -18.51
N HIS A 475 -41.86 -12.10 -17.20
CA HIS A 475 -40.57 -12.53 -16.64
C HIS A 475 -40.60 -13.99 -16.19
N PHE A 476 -40.46 -14.92 -17.14
CA PHE A 476 -40.25 -16.34 -16.86
C PHE A 476 -38.85 -16.60 -16.28
N GLY A 477 -38.74 -16.67 -14.95
CA GLY A 477 -37.58 -17.28 -14.29
C GLY A 477 -37.11 -16.60 -12.99
N GLY A 478 -37.25 -17.33 -11.88
CA GLY A 478 -36.50 -17.10 -10.63
C GLY A 478 -36.72 -15.75 -9.96
N GLY A 479 -37.63 -15.71 -8.97
CA GLY A 479 -37.91 -14.51 -8.18
C GLY A 479 -36.75 -14.07 -7.28
N SER A 480 -35.78 -13.35 -7.84
CA SER A 480 -34.78 -12.60 -7.07
C SER A 480 -35.48 -11.51 -6.27
N SER A 481 -35.54 -11.66 -4.93
CA SER A 481 -36.14 -10.65 -4.06
C SER A 481 -35.25 -9.40 -4.02
N THR A 482 -35.68 -8.34 -4.71
CA THR A 482 -34.97 -7.06 -4.71
C THR A 482 -35.26 -6.29 -3.42
N ARG A 483 -34.20 -5.91 -2.72
CA ARG A 483 -34.20 -5.08 -1.52
C ARG A 483 -33.51 -3.77 -1.83
N ILE A 484 -34.20 -2.66 -1.61
CA ILE A 484 -33.64 -1.32 -1.82
C ILE A 484 -33.32 -0.74 -0.45
N ILE A 485 -32.11 -0.23 -0.26
CA ILE A 485 -31.62 0.34 1.00
C ILE A 485 -31.39 1.82 0.72
N VAL A 486 -32.28 2.66 1.23
CA VAL A 486 -32.25 4.11 1.08
C VAL A 486 -31.52 4.73 2.27
N GLU A 487 -30.51 5.54 2.00
CA GLU A 487 -29.90 6.44 2.99
C GLU A 487 -30.48 7.85 2.87
N TYR A 488 -30.77 8.49 4.00
CA TYR A 488 -31.37 9.82 4.08
C TYR A 488 -30.35 10.87 4.56
N PRO A 489 -30.45 12.14 4.07
CA PRO A 489 -29.58 13.21 4.50
C PRO A 489 -29.95 13.69 5.91
N SER A 490 -29.00 14.32 6.61
CA SER A 490 -29.21 14.85 7.96
C SER A 490 -30.41 15.80 8.03
N GLY A 491 -31.35 15.54 8.94
CA GLY A 491 -32.56 16.34 9.14
C GLY A 491 -33.77 15.90 8.31
N TYR A 492 -33.64 14.87 7.47
CA TYR A 492 -34.76 14.24 6.77
C TYR A 492 -35.33 13.10 7.62
N THR A 493 -36.64 13.09 7.87
CA THR A 493 -37.31 12.00 8.60
C THR A 493 -37.63 10.85 7.64
N PRO A 494 -37.05 9.64 7.82
CA PRO A 494 -37.36 8.50 6.95
C PRO A 494 -38.83 8.10 7.05
N PRO A 495 -39.45 7.61 5.95
CA PRO A 495 -40.84 7.21 5.94
C PRO A 495 -41.08 6.03 6.90
N GLN A 496 -42.24 6.01 7.56
CA GLN A 496 -42.58 4.99 8.55
C GLN A 496 -42.69 3.59 7.93
N GLN A 497 -42.45 2.55 8.74
CA GLN A 497 -42.64 1.16 8.34
C GLN A 497 -44.08 0.92 7.84
N GLY A 498 -44.22 0.21 6.72
CA GLY A 498 -45.51 -0.03 6.05
C GLY A 498 -45.95 1.08 5.10
N ALA A 499 -45.34 2.26 5.11
CA ALA A 499 -45.70 3.35 4.20
C ALA A 499 -45.41 3.01 2.73
N GLY A 500 -46.27 3.49 1.83
CA GLY A 500 -46.02 3.47 0.38
C GLY A 500 -45.20 4.68 -0.04
N VAL A 501 -44.12 4.46 -0.79
CA VAL A 501 -43.23 5.53 -1.29
C VAL A 501 -43.23 5.50 -2.82
N SER A 502 -43.64 6.61 -3.42
CA SER A 502 -43.63 6.84 -4.87
C SER A 502 -42.40 7.67 -5.26
N ARG A 503 -41.67 7.24 -6.29
CA ARG A 503 -40.54 7.96 -6.88
C ARG A 503 -40.74 8.09 -8.37
N ASP A 504 -40.86 9.33 -8.82
CA ASP A 504 -41.05 9.72 -10.22
C ASP A 504 -39.75 10.29 -10.81
N GLU A 505 -39.85 10.95 -11.97
CA GLU A 505 -38.72 11.52 -12.70
C GLU A 505 -38.22 12.83 -12.10
N MET A 506 -39.06 13.50 -11.29
CA MET A 506 -38.72 14.75 -10.60
C MET A 506 -38.13 14.50 -9.20
N ARG A 507 -38.47 13.38 -8.56
CA ARG A 507 -37.97 12.97 -7.24
C ARG A 507 -37.45 11.50 -7.21
N PRO A 508 -36.51 11.08 -8.07
CA PRO A 508 -35.93 9.73 -7.98
C PRO A 508 -34.90 9.63 -6.84
N TYR A 509 -34.48 8.40 -6.54
CA TYR A 509 -33.29 8.16 -5.71
C TYR A 509 -32.02 8.09 -6.58
N GLU A 510 -30.85 8.45 -6.06
CA GLU A 510 -29.58 8.20 -6.76
C GLU A 510 -29.01 6.84 -6.34
N ILE A 511 -28.69 5.97 -7.30
CA ILE A 511 -28.09 4.66 -7.04
C ILE A 511 -26.60 4.84 -6.73
N THR A 512 -26.16 4.32 -5.60
CA THR A 512 -24.76 4.36 -5.17
C THR A 512 -24.06 3.01 -5.38
N GLU A 513 -24.77 1.89 -5.25
CA GLU A 513 -24.25 0.55 -5.48
C GLU A 513 -25.39 -0.43 -5.81
N VAL A 514 -25.13 -1.42 -6.67
CA VAL A 514 -26.02 -2.58 -6.87
C VAL A 514 -25.20 -3.85 -6.63
N ARG A 515 -25.67 -4.72 -5.72
CA ARG A 515 -24.96 -5.93 -5.32
C ARG A 515 -25.91 -7.14 -5.31
N LYS A 516 -25.48 -8.24 -5.92
CA LYS A 516 -26.14 -9.55 -5.78
C LYS A 516 -25.55 -10.28 -4.58
N GLN A 517 -26.40 -10.80 -3.72
CA GLN A 517 -26.02 -11.60 -2.56
C GLN A 517 -26.02 -13.10 -2.92
N GLU A 518 -25.26 -13.91 -2.17
CA GLU A 518 -25.07 -15.36 -2.44
C GLU A 518 -26.38 -16.16 -2.44
N ASP A 519 -27.40 -15.68 -1.75
CA ASP A 519 -28.76 -16.23 -1.70
C ASP A 519 -29.64 -15.85 -2.92
N GLY A 520 -29.10 -15.08 -3.86
CA GLY A 520 -29.82 -14.58 -5.04
C GLY A 520 -30.68 -13.33 -4.80
N GLN A 521 -30.65 -12.72 -3.61
CA GLN A 521 -31.27 -11.40 -3.39
C GLN A 521 -30.45 -10.29 -4.08
N LEU A 522 -31.17 -9.27 -4.58
CA LEU A 522 -30.56 -8.10 -5.20
C LEU A 522 -30.66 -6.92 -4.22
N ASN A 523 -29.53 -6.54 -3.63
CA ASN A 523 -29.44 -5.39 -2.74
C ASN A 523 -29.03 -4.14 -3.55
N VAL A 524 -29.90 -3.14 -3.56
CA VAL A 524 -29.69 -1.87 -4.27
C VAL A 524 -29.50 -0.78 -3.22
N PHE A 525 -28.33 -0.18 -3.16
CA PHE A 525 -28.05 0.95 -2.28
C PHE A 525 -28.34 2.24 -3.04
N VAL A 526 -29.14 3.10 -2.43
CA VAL A 526 -29.54 4.38 -3.00
C VAL A 526 -29.53 5.47 -1.93
N ARG A 527 -29.41 6.73 -2.34
CA ARG A 527 -29.54 7.89 -1.45
C ARG A 527 -30.66 8.83 -1.85
N GLU A 528 -31.27 9.44 -0.85
CA GLU A 528 -32.25 10.52 -1.01
C GLU A 528 -31.52 11.83 -1.36
N ILE A 529 -31.53 12.21 -2.63
CA ILE A 529 -30.97 13.48 -3.10
C ILE A 529 -31.98 14.62 -3.16
N MET A 530 -33.26 14.37 -2.87
CA MET A 530 -34.29 15.42 -2.92
C MET A 530 -34.40 16.15 -1.59
N GLN A 531 -34.71 17.44 -1.66
CA GLN A 531 -35.24 18.19 -0.52
C GLN A 531 -36.64 17.63 -0.18
N PRO A 532 -37.04 17.63 1.12
CA PRO A 532 -38.35 17.14 1.55
C PRO A 532 -39.51 17.80 0.80
#